data_AF-A0A328LIM6-F1
#
_entry.id   AF-A0A328LIM6-F1
#
_cell.length_a   1.000
_cell.length_b   1.000
_cell.length_c   1.000
_cell.angle_alpha   90.00
_cell.angle_beta   90.00
_cell.angle_gamma   90.00
#
_symmetry.space_group_name_H-M   'P 1'
#
loop_
_entity.id
_entity.type
_entity.pdbx_description
1 polymer ?
#
loop_
_entity_poly.entity_id
_entity_poly.type
_entity_poly.pdbx_seq_one_letter_code
_entity_poly.pdbx_strand_id
1 'polypeptide(L)'
;MKYGIHTKLVEEVIRFANSMQDIQKTVVPEDVAIINDFIEAKKFAFYEIFGEDEYTWSDIRQIEMGKVKGKLYKLDPSQKPNGLEEVTEEIANGLRNQLTDSYSDFFENVVVDLRNCAINRAINGQSENFYEQIFNIYKAGGFPCGWKGDYPDNGKIIAYFV
;
A
#
# COMPACT_ATOMS: atom_id res chain seq x y z
N MET A 1 -14.46 9.29 17.09
CA MET A 1 -13.81 9.32 15.75
C MET A 1 -13.83 7.89 15.21
N LYS A 2 -14.22 7.67 13.93
CA LYS A 2 -14.51 6.32 13.37
C LYS A 2 -13.32 5.37 13.53
N TYR A 3 -12.14 5.78 13.07
CA TYR A 3 -10.93 4.96 13.01
C TYR A 3 -9.96 5.18 14.18
N GLY A 4 -10.46 5.50 15.37
CA GLY A 4 -9.63 5.73 16.56
C GLY A 4 -8.82 7.03 16.53
N ILE A 5 -7.72 7.07 17.30
CA ILE A 5 -6.91 8.28 17.54
C ILE A 5 -6.25 8.85 16.26
N HIS A 6 -6.03 8.00 15.26
CA HIS A 6 -5.39 8.35 13.99
C HIS A 6 -6.37 8.55 12.84
N THR A 7 -7.66 8.80 13.13
CA THR A 7 -8.73 8.93 12.13
C THR A 7 -8.39 9.83 10.95
N LYS A 8 -7.75 10.99 11.19
CA LYS A 8 -7.37 11.93 10.12
C LYS A 8 -6.40 11.34 9.10
N LEU A 9 -5.51 10.42 9.54
CA LEU A 9 -4.52 9.76 8.68
C LEU A 9 -5.17 8.68 7.81
N VAL A 10 -6.21 8.03 8.32
CA VAL A 10 -7.01 7.06 7.57
C VAL A 10 -7.84 7.79 6.51
N GLU A 11 -8.50 8.87 6.89
CA GLU A 11 -9.25 9.74 5.97
C GLU A 11 -8.35 10.34 4.87
N GLU A 12 -7.07 10.59 5.16
CA GLU A 12 -6.11 11.03 4.14
C GLU A 12 -5.91 9.99 3.04
N VAL A 13 -5.78 8.70 3.41
CA VAL A 13 -5.64 7.62 2.43
C VAL A 13 -6.92 7.46 1.60
N ILE A 14 -8.10 7.57 2.24
CA ILE A 14 -9.39 7.54 1.54
C ILE A 14 -9.52 8.74 0.59
N ARG A 15 -9.17 9.96 1.04
CA ARG A 15 -9.18 11.14 0.16
C ARG A 15 -8.20 11.00 -1.00
N PHE A 16 -7.03 10.43 -0.76
CA PHE A 16 -6.07 10.12 -1.82
C PHE A 16 -6.68 9.19 -2.87
N ALA A 17 -7.32 8.09 -2.46
CA ALA A 17 -7.99 7.17 -3.38
C ALA A 17 -9.05 7.85 -4.25
N ASN A 18 -9.72 8.89 -3.74
CA ASN A 18 -10.75 9.66 -4.46
C ASN A 18 -10.19 10.71 -5.43
N SER A 19 -8.89 11.02 -5.37
CA SER A 19 -8.26 12.11 -6.13
C SER A 19 -6.90 11.74 -6.70
N MET A 20 -6.64 10.44 -6.86
CA MET A 20 -5.33 9.90 -7.22
C MET A 20 -4.79 10.48 -8.55
N GLN A 21 -5.66 10.83 -9.51
CA GLN A 21 -5.21 11.46 -10.77
C GLN A 21 -4.90 12.96 -10.63
N ASP A 22 -5.58 13.64 -9.70
CA ASP A 22 -5.56 15.10 -9.57
C ASP A 22 -4.50 15.61 -8.56
N ILE A 23 -3.94 14.71 -7.75
CA ILE A 23 -2.97 15.08 -6.73
C ILE A 23 -1.61 15.42 -7.36
N GLN A 24 -1.01 16.51 -6.90
CA GLN A 24 0.38 16.84 -7.22
C GLN A 24 1.31 15.73 -6.72
N LYS A 25 1.99 15.10 -7.67
CA LYS A 25 2.94 14.03 -7.37
C LYS A 25 4.08 14.55 -6.50
N THR A 26 4.42 13.76 -5.49
CA THR A 26 5.58 14.00 -4.63
C THR A 26 6.86 13.45 -5.25
N VAL A 27 8.00 13.67 -4.59
CA VAL A 27 9.30 13.13 -5.03
C VAL A 27 9.32 11.62 -4.86
N VAL A 28 9.84 10.91 -5.86
CA VAL A 28 10.03 9.45 -5.79
C VAL A 28 11.00 9.12 -4.64
N PRO A 29 10.65 8.20 -3.72
CA PRO A 29 11.55 7.84 -2.63
C PRO A 29 12.87 7.24 -3.15
N GLU A 30 14.01 7.60 -2.53
CA GLU A 30 15.34 7.15 -2.97
C GLU A 30 15.55 5.64 -2.84
N ASP A 31 14.87 5.00 -1.88
CA ASP A 31 14.99 3.58 -1.58
C ASP A 31 13.95 2.71 -2.32
N VAL A 32 13.72 3.02 -3.59
CA VAL A 32 12.78 2.30 -4.46
C VAL A 32 13.52 1.84 -5.72
N ALA A 33 13.31 0.58 -6.11
CA ALA A 33 13.76 0.09 -7.41
C ALA A 33 12.72 0.48 -8.47
N ILE A 34 13.06 1.44 -9.32
CA ILE A 34 12.16 1.92 -10.37
C ILE A 34 12.24 0.98 -11.58
N ILE A 35 11.08 0.60 -12.09
CA ILE A 35 10.90 0.03 -13.43
C ILE A 35 9.94 0.89 -14.25
N ASN A 36 10.04 0.82 -15.57
CA ASN A 36 9.20 1.57 -16.50
C ASN A 36 8.58 0.69 -17.60
N ASP A 37 8.72 -0.63 -17.50
CA ASP A 37 8.05 -1.60 -18.37
C ASP A 37 6.78 -2.11 -17.67
N PHE A 38 5.63 -1.87 -18.30
CA PHE A 38 4.33 -2.25 -17.76
C PHE A 38 4.11 -3.78 -17.72
N ILE A 39 4.64 -4.50 -18.71
CA ILE A 39 4.52 -5.96 -18.76
C ILE A 39 5.38 -6.60 -17.68
N GLU A 40 6.58 -6.07 -17.46
CA GLU A 40 7.45 -6.46 -16.34
C GLU A 40 6.80 -6.16 -14.99
N ALA A 41 6.20 -4.99 -14.82
CA ALA A 41 5.49 -4.62 -13.60
C ALA A 41 4.33 -5.59 -13.29
N LYS A 42 3.58 -6.01 -14.32
CA LYS A 42 2.56 -7.04 -14.16
C LYS A 42 3.17 -8.38 -13.76
N LYS A 43 4.27 -8.79 -14.41
CA LYS A 43 4.95 -10.03 -14.05
C LYS A 43 5.34 -10.03 -12.57
N PHE A 44 5.94 -8.95 -12.09
CA PHE A 44 6.30 -8.80 -10.68
C PHE A 44 5.10 -8.83 -9.74
N ALA A 45 4.03 -8.11 -10.07
CA ALA A 45 2.88 -8.01 -9.18
C ALA A 45 2.08 -9.32 -9.03
N PHE A 46 2.08 -10.16 -10.06
CA PHE A 46 1.17 -11.33 -10.14
C PHE A 46 1.86 -12.69 -10.13
N TYR A 47 3.10 -12.79 -10.62
CA TYR A 47 3.70 -14.10 -10.96
C TYR A 47 5.13 -14.29 -10.44
N GLU A 48 5.89 -13.22 -10.27
CA GLU A 48 7.29 -13.33 -9.85
C GLU A 48 7.40 -13.77 -8.40
N ILE A 49 8.50 -14.46 -8.14
CA ILE A 49 8.91 -14.95 -6.85
C ILE A 49 10.19 -14.19 -6.45
N PHE A 50 10.27 -13.77 -5.19
CA PHE A 50 11.31 -12.89 -4.65
C PHE A 50 12.03 -13.53 -3.47
N GLY A 51 13.36 -13.36 -3.42
CA GLY A 51 14.23 -13.84 -2.35
C GLY A 51 14.42 -15.36 -2.33
N GLU A 52 15.27 -15.83 -1.43
CA GLU A 52 15.57 -17.26 -1.26
C GLU A 52 14.37 -18.07 -0.75
N ASP A 53 13.52 -17.45 0.08
CA ASP A 53 12.32 -18.07 0.66
C ASP A 53 11.11 -18.12 -0.30
N GLU A 54 11.33 -17.77 -1.56
CA GLU A 54 10.36 -17.86 -2.66
C GLU A 54 9.01 -17.16 -2.39
N TYR A 55 9.05 -15.89 -1.97
CA TYR A 55 7.83 -15.11 -1.71
C TYR A 55 7.24 -14.46 -2.96
N THR A 56 5.91 -14.49 -3.12
CA THR A 56 5.22 -13.62 -4.07
C THR A 56 5.02 -12.21 -3.50
N TRP A 57 4.64 -11.26 -4.35
CA TRP A 57 4.25 -9.92 -3.88
C TRP A 57 3.07 -9.94 -2.90
N SER A 58 2.15 -10.90 -3.07
CA SER A 58 1.05 -11.11 -2.13
C SER A 58 1.55 -11.59 -0.77
N ASP A 59 2.51 -12.51 -0.73
CA ASP A 59 3.04 -13.07 0.51
C ASP A 59 3.75 -12.01 1.36
N ILE A 60 4.59 -11.19 0.72
CA ILE A 60 5.28 -10.07 1.38
C ILE A 60 4.26 -9.13 2.03
N ARG A 61 3.22 -8.73 1.30
CA ARG A 61 2.15 -7.88 1.85
C ARG A 61 1.41 -8.57 2.99
N GLN A 62 1.16 -9.88 2.91
CA GLN A 62 0.50 -10.59 4.00
C GLN A 62 1.35 -10.66 5.27
N ILE A 63 2.66 -10.91 5.13
CA ILE A 63 3.63 -10.93 6.24
C ILE A 63 3.67 -9.57 6.94
N GLU A 64 3.80 -8.49 6.18
CA GLU A 64 3.83 -7.12 6.72
C GLU A 64 2.51 -6.74 7.40
N MET A 65 1.36 -7.12 6.82
CA MET A 65 0.07 -6.92 7.47
C MET A 65 -0.05 -7.73 8.76
N GLY A 66 0.55 -8.92 8.82
CA GLY A 66 0.67 -9.72 10.04
C GLY A 66 1.34 -8.94 11.18
N LYS A 67 2.43 -8.22 10.90
CA LYS A 67 3.12 -7.35 11.87
C LYS A 67 2.22 -6.21 12.35
N VAL A 68 1.48 -5.58 11.44
CA VAL A 68 0.52 -4.50 11.77
C VAL A 68 -0.61 -5.02 12.66
N LYS A 69 -1.27 -6.12 12.27
CA LYS A 69 -2.34 -6.74 13.07
C LYS A 69 -1.85 -7.25 14.42
N GLY A 70 -0.62 -7.75 14.48
CA GLY A 70 0.03 -8.15 15.74
C GLY A 70 0.09 -7.00 16.77
N LYS A 71 0.26 -5.75 16.30
CA LYS A 71 0.19 -4.56 17.17
C LYS A 71 -1.23 -4.21 17.56
N LEU A 72 -2.21 -4.34 16.65
CA LEU A 72 -3.63 -4.10 16.95
C LEU A 72 -4.12 -4.90 18.17
N TYR A 73 -3.71 -6.17 18.28
CA TYR A 73 -4.09 -7.00 19.43
C TYR A 73 -3.53 -6.51 20.77
N LYS A 74 -2.40 -5.78 20.74
CA LYS A 74 -1.71 -5.24 21.91
C LYS A 74 -2.16 -3.84 22.32
N LEU A 75 -2.97 -3.17 21.48
CA LEU A 75 -3.51 -1.85 21.80
C LEU A 75 -4.51 -1.92 22.96
N ASP A 76 -4.55 -0.86 23.76
CA ASP A 76 -5.60 -0.65 24.74
C ASP A 76 -6.98 -0.66 24.03
N PRO A 77 -8.02 -1.31 24.60
CA PRO A 77 -9.34 -1.36 23.99
C PRO A 77 -9.91 0.01 23.58
N SER A 78 -9.62 1.07 24.33
CA SER A 78 -10.07 2.44 24.02
C SER A 78 -9.36 3.06 22.81
N GLN A 79 -8.18 2.54 22.44
CA GLN A 79 -7.37 3.01 21.32
C GLN A 79 -7.61 2.21 20.04
N LYS A 80 -8.29 1.06 20.13
CA LYS A 80 -8.55 0.22 18.96
C LYS A 80 -9.42 0.95 17.94
N PRO A 81 -8.97 1.07 16.67
CA PRO A 81 -9.80 1.64 15.62
C PRO A 81 -11.03 0.77 15.37
N ASN A 82 -12.17 1.41 15.05
CA ASN A 82 -13.39 0.74 14.65
C ASN A 82 -13.68 1.03 13.15
N GLY A 83 -14.57 0.24 12.54
CA GLY A 83 -15.03 0.48 11.18
C GLY A 83 -13.97 0.28 10.10
N LEU A 84 -12.88 -0.46 10.42
CA LEU A 84 -11.84 -0.80 9.43
C LEU A 84 -12.36 -1.74 8.34
N GLU A 85 -13.47 -2.42 8.59
CA GLU A 85 -14.15 -3.31 7.64
C GLU A 85 -14.67 -2.55 6.41
N GLU A 86 -15.13 -1.31 6.61
CA GLU A 86 -15.74 -0.47 5.57
C GLU A 86 -14.70 0.20 4.66
N VAL A 87 -13.44 0.33 5.12
CA VAL A 87 -12.36 1.04 4.42
C VAL A 87 -12.10 0.48 3.02
N THR A 88 -12.21 -0.85 2.86
CA THR A 88 -12.00 -1.49 1.54
C THR A 88 -13.00 -0.97 0.51
N GLU A 89 -14.28 -0.88 0.88
CA GLU A 89 -15.34 -0.42 -0.03
C GLU A 89 -15.20 1.08 -0.32
N GLU A 90 -14.90 1.90 0.70
CA GLU A 90 -14.65 3.34 0.52
C GLU A 90 -13.50 3.60 -0.47
N ILE A 91 -12.40 2.85 -0.35
CA ILE A 91 -11.24 2.97 -1.25
C ILE A 91 -11.58 2.48 -2.66
N ALA A 92 -12.21 1.31 -2.78
CA ALA A 92 -12.60 0.77 -4.09
C ALA A 92 -13.55 1.72 -4.82
N ASN A 93 -14.53 2.29 -4.13
CA ASN A 93 -15.46 3.26 -4.68
C ASN A 93 -14.74 4.53 -5.19
N GLY A 94 -13.77 5.04 -4.43
CA GLY A 94 -12.97 6.19 -4.85
C GLY A 94 -12.10 5.91 -6.08
N LEU A 95 -11.46 4.74 -6.12
CA LEU A 95 -10.55 4.36 -7.19
C LEU A 95 -11.23 4.08 -8.53
N ARG A 96 -12.50 3.66 -8.55
CA ARG A 96 -13.22 3.30 -9.78
C ARG A 96 -13.21 4.40 -10.85
N ASN A 97 -13.16 5.65 -10.43
CA ASN A 97 -13.13 6.80 -11.35
C ASN A 97 -11.71 7.37 -11.53
N GLN A 98 -10.69 6.77 -10.91
CA GLN A 98 -9.34 7.30 -10.81
C GLN A 98 -8.28 6.40 -11.47
N LEU A 99 -8.57 5.13 -11.71
CA LEU A 99 -7.69 4.26 -12.50
C LEU A 99 -8.21 4.20 -13.95
N THR A 100 -7.35 4.55 -14.91
CA THR A 100 -7.70 4.42 -16.33
C THR A 100 -7.75 2.95 -16.74
N ASP A 101 -8.43 2.66 -17.85
CA ASP A 101 -8.54 1.29 -18.39
C ASP A 101 -7.19 0.59 -18.55
N SER A 102 -6.13 1.35 -18.90
CA SER A 102 -4.76 0.84 -19.05
C SER A 102 -4.13 0.33 -17.76
N TYR A 103 -4.62 0.76 -16.58
CA TYR A 103 -4.15 0.34 -15.26
C TYR A 103 -5.18 -0.53 -14.51
N SER A 104 -6.27 -0.91 -15.18
CA SER A 104 -7.35 -1.71 -14.59
C SER A 104 -6.86 -3.06 -14.05
N ASP A 105 -5.84 -3.65 -14.67
CA ASP A 105 -5.18 -4.87 -14.19
C ASP A 105 -4.63 -4.73 -12.76
N PHE A 106 -4.19 -3.52 -12.38
CA PHE A 106 -3.67 -3.23 -11.04
C PHE A 106 -4.78 -2.89 -10.03
N PHE A 107 -6.04 -2.74 -10.44
CA PHE A 107 -7.12 -2.23 -9.59
C PHE A 107 -7.18 -2.94 -8.23
N GLU A 108 -7.25 -4.26 -8.23
CA GLU A 108 -7.32 -5.05 -7.00
C GLU A 108 -6.07 -4.88 -6.11
N ASN A 109 -4.87 -4.78 -6.72
CA ASN A 109 -3.64 -4.52 -5.98
C ASN A 109 -3.64 -3.15 -5.33
N VAL A 110 -4.09 -2.11 -6.05
CA VAL A 110 -4.17 -0.75 -5.54
C VAL A 110 -5.18 -0.65 -4.39
N VAL A 111 -6.34 -1.31 -4.53
CA VAL A 111 -7.33 -1.41 -3.45
C VAL A 111 -6.72 -2.05 -2.21
N VAL A 112 -6.06 -3.21 -2.38
CA VAL A 112 -5.41 -3.93 -1.27
C VAL A 112 -4.34 -3.08 -0.60
N ASP A 113 -3.49 -2.42 -1.38
CA ASP A 113 -2.38 -1.65 -0.87
C ASP A 113 -2.85 -0.40 -0.12
N LEU A 114 -3.75 0.39 -0.71
CA LEU A 114 -4.30 1.58 -0.04
C LEU A 114 -5.10 1.19 1.20
N ARG A 115 -5.89 0.11 1.15
CA ARG A 115 -6.57 -0.43 2.35
C ARG A 115 -5.58 -0.80 3.44
N ASN A 116 -4.49 -1.46 3.08
CA ASN A 116 -3.46 -1.84 4.03
C ASN A 116 -2.72 -0.61 4.59
N CYS A 117 -2.49 0.44 3.79
CA CYS A 117 -1.95 1.73 4.24
C CYS A 117 -2.89 2.42 5.25
N ALA A 118 -4.19 2.42 4.98
CA ALA A 118 -5.21 2.96 5.87
C ALA A 118 -5.24 2.22 7.23
N ILE A 119 -5.23 0.88 7.21
CA ILE A 119 -5.17 0.05 8.43
C ILE A 119 -3.86 0.29 9.19
N ASN A 120 -2.73 0.34 8.48
CA ASN A 120 -1.44 0.65 9.08
C ASN A 120 -1.48 2.00 9.80
N ARG A 121 -1.99 3.05 9.16
CA ARG A 121 -2.07 4.38 9.75
C ARG A 121 -3.05 4.46 10.93
N ALA A 122 -4.12 3.68 10.91
CA ALA A 122 -5.04 3.56 12.05
C ALA A 122 -4.34 3.02 13.31
N ILE A 123 -3.38 2.12 13.13
CA ILE A 123 -2.70 1.38 14.23
C ILE A 123 -1.37 2.02 14.62
N ASN A 124 -0.57 2.44 13.64
CA ASN A 124 0.81 2.89 13.81
C ASN A 124 1.00 4.40 13.61
N GLY A 125 -0.03 5.13 13.19
CA GLY A 125 0.12 6.52 12.75
C GLY A 125 1.04 6.61 11.53
N GLN A 126 1.91 7.62 11.49
CA GLN A 126 2.88 7.84 10.40
C GLN A 126 4.26 7.26 10.71
N SER A 127 4.36 6.19 11.51
CA SER A 127 5.65 5.54 11.73
C SER A 127 6.22 5.06 10.38
N GLU A 128 7.49 5.33 10.11
CA GLU A 128 8.16 4.78 8.94
C GLU A 128 8.15 3.25 9.00
N ASN A 129 7.45 2.64 8.06
CA ASN A 129 7.35 1.20 7.89
C ASN A 129 6.97 0.87 6.44
N PHE A 130 6.89 -0.42 6.13
CA PHE A 130 6.57 -0.92 4.79
C PHE A 130 5.36 -0.23 4.15
N TYR A 131 4.24 -0.08 4.85
CA TYR A 131 3.04 0.52 4.26
C TYR A 131 3.12 2.04 4.12
N GLU A 132 3.90 2.73 4.95
CA GLU A 132 4.15 4.16 4.69
C GLU A 132 5.02 4.34 3.44
N GLN A 133 5.98 3.44 3.19
CA GLN A 133 6.74 3.43 1.93
C GLN A 133 5.83 3.17 0.71
N ILE A 134 4.94 2.17 0.80
CA ILE A 134 3.91 1.89 -0.24
C ILE A 134 3.08 3.14 -0.52
N PHE A 135 2.58 3.81 0.52
CA PHE A 135 1.77 5.00 0.33
C PHE A 135 2.57 6.18 -0.26
N ASN A 136 3.84 6.33 0.12
CA ASN A 136 4.73 7.32 -0.48
C ASN A 136 4.97 7.07 -1.97
N ILE A 137 5.10 5.80 -2.39
CA ILE A 137 5.22 5.44 -3.81
C ILE A 137 3.94 5.87 -4.57
N TYR A 138 2.76 5.58 -4.03
CA TYR A 138 1.50 6.04 -4.64
C TYR A 138 1.40 7.55 -4.72
N LYS A 139 1.77 8.28 -3.67
CA LYS A 139 1.83 9.76 -3.70
C LYS A 139 2.85 10.31 -4.70
N ALA A 140 3.87 9.55 -5.06
CA ALA A 140 4.80 9.89 -6.14
C ALA A 140 4.28 9.51 -7.53
N GLY A 141 3.11 8.85 -7.61
CA GLY A 141 2.48 8.39 -8.85
C GLY A 141 2.99 7.04 -9.36
N GLY A 142 3.66 6.26 -8.51
CA GLY A 142 4.14 4.93 -8.83
C GLY A 142 3.20 3.81 -8.37
N PHE A 143 3.41 2.62 -8.91
CA PHE A 143 2.69 1.41 -8.55
C PHE A 143 3.67 0.38 -7.96
N PRO A 144 3.64 0.13 -6.63
CA PRO A 144 4.38 -0.94 -6.01
C PRO A 144 3.99 -2.29 -6.63
N CYS A 145 4.98 -3.08 -7.01
CA CYS A 145 4.73 -4.32 -7.76
C CYS A 145 5.65 -5.49 -7.36
N GLY A 146 6.63 -5.30 -6.47
CA GLY A 146 7.50 -6.40 -6.09
C GLY A 146 8.59 -6.01 -5.10
N TRP A 147 9.60 -6.87 -4.99
CA TRP A 147 10.73 -6.69 -4.10
C TRP A 147 12.04 -7.02 -4.80
N LYS A 148 13.08 -6.20 -4.59
CA LYS A 148 14.41 -6.42 -5.14
C LYS A 148 15.40 -6.69 -4.02
N GLY A 149 16.10 -7.80 -4.09
CA GLY A 149 17.01 -8.29 -3.05
C GLY A 149 16.35 -9.37 -2.21
N ASP A 150 16.99 -9.74 -1.11
CA ASP A 150 16.45 -10.73 -0.19
C ASP A 150 15.38 -10.06 0.69
N TYR A 151 14.29 -10.78 0.97
CA TYR A 151 13.25 -10.31 1.88
C TYR A 151 13.36 -11.08 3.20
N PRO A 152 13.23 -10.43 4.38
CA PRO A 152 13.04 -8.99 4.57
C PRO A 152 14.35 -8.18 4.58
N ASP A 153 15.51 -8.84 4.58
CA ASP A 153 16.80 -8.21 4.84
C ASP A 153 17.50 -7.76 3.55
N ASN A 154 17.97 -6.50 3.50
CA ASN A 154 18.76 -5.94 2.39
C ASN A 154 18.04 -5.94 1.02
N GLY A 155 16.77 -5.53 1.01
CA GLY A 155 16.02 -5.31 -0.23
C GLY A 155 15.21 -4.02 -0.24
N LYS A 156 14.58 -3.75 -1.37
CA LYS A 156 13.73 -2.57 -1.58
C LYS A 156 12.52 -2.88 -2.44
N ILE A 157 11.48 -2.09 -2.26
CA ILE A 157 10.25 -2.20 -3.04
C ILE A 157 10.57 -1.89 -4.51
N ILE A 158 10.07 -2.73 -5.42
CA ILE A 158 10.03 -2.44 -6.85
C ILE A 158 8.73 -1.69 -7.14
N ALA A 159 8.83 -0.59 -7.88
CA ALA A 159 7.67 0.18 -8.29
C ALA A 159 7.77 0.62 -9.75
N TYR A 160 6.63 0.53 -10.42
CA TYR A 160 6.46 1.03 -11.78
C TYR A 160 6.17 2.52 -11.78
N PHE A 161 6.92 3.27 -12.59
CA PHE A 161 6.71 4.70 -12.86
C PHE A 161 6.69 4.96 -14.37
N VAL A 162 5.81 5.88 -14.79
CA VAL A 162 5.69 6.38 -16.17
C VAL A 162 6.60 7.57 -16.38
#